data_AF-A0A356AIJ1-F1
#
_entry.id   AF-A0A356AIJ1-F1
#
_cell.length_a   1.000
_cell.length_b   1.000
_cell.length_c   1.000
_cell.angle_alpha   90.00
_cell.angle_beta   90.00
_cell.angle_gamma   90.00
#
_symmetry.space_group_name_H-M   'P 1'
#
loop_
_entity.id
_entity.type
_entity.pdbx_description
1 polymer ?
#
loop_
_entity_poly.entity_id
_entity_poly.type
_entity_poly.pdbx_seq_one_letter_code
_entity_poly.pdbx_strand_id
1 'polypeptide(L)'
;DCSLSGIENQCAKQKRDGVPPQEIARFCLDSLLAALDGMCGALLREYGPLPVVFAGGVMSNSIIRRALTEKYGAYFAAPEYSADNAAGIAVLASRREAEK
;
A
#
# COMPACT_ATOMS: atom_id res chain seq x y z
N ASP A 1 3.25 1.43 16.00
CA ASP A 1 2.01 2.13 15.65
C ASP A 1 2.16 3.05 14.46
N CYS A 2 1.20 2.99 13.55
CA CYS A 2 1.04 3.93 12.43
C CYS A 2 -0.40 4.48 12.50
N SER A 3 -0.57 5.80 12.42
CA SER A 3 -1.88 6.44 12.38
C SER A 3 -2.00 7.32 11.14
N LEU A 4 -2.97 7.01 10.28
CA LEU A 4 -3.21 7.73 9.03
C LEU A 4 -4.24 8.86 9.19
N SER A 5 -4.99 8.91 10.30
CA SER A 5 -5.98 9.97 10.56
C SER A 5 -5.33 11.35 10.65
N GLY A 6 -4.08 11.43 11.11
CA GLY A 6 -3.29 12.65 11.09
C GLY A 6 -3.03 13.18 9.68
N ILE A 7 -2.85 12.31 8.69
CA ILE A 7 -2.64 12.68 7.29
C ILE A 7 -3.94 13.21 6.68
N GLU A 8 -5.06 12.52 6.93
CA GLU A 8 -6.38 12.96 6.49
C GLU A 8 -6.72 14.37 7.00
N ASN A 9 -6.50 14.61 8.31
CA ASN A 9 -6.72 15.91 8.93
C ASN A 9 -5.87 17.02 8.31
N GLN A 10 -4.63 16.72 7.93
CA GLN A 10 -3.74 17.66 7.25
C GLN A 10 -4.22 17.97 5.84
N CYS A 11 -4.62 16.96 5.06
CA CYS A 11 -5.21 17.17 3.73
C CYS A 11 -6.48 18.03 3.81
N ALA A 12 -7.35 17.76 4.79
CA ALA A 12 -8.57 18.54 5.02
C ALA A 12 -8.24 19.99 5.41
N LYS A 13 -7.20 20.22 6.21
CA LYS A 13 -6.73 21.56 6.56
C LYS A 13 -6.18 22.30 5.33
N GLN A 14 -5.29 21.67 4.56
CA GLN A 14 -4.74 22.27 3.33
C GLN A 14 -5.85 22.66 2.34
N LYS A 15 -6.89 21.83 2.22
CA LYS A 15 -8.07 22.15 1.42
C LYS A 15 -8.80 23.39 1.92
N ARG A 16 -8.98 23.54 3.24
CA ARG A 16 -9.59 24.75 3.84
C ARG A 16 -8.71 25.99 3.65
N ASP A 17 -7.40 25.81 3.69
CA ASP A 17 -6.41 26.89 3.54
C ASP A 17 -6.19 27.31 2.06
N GLY A 18 -6.90 26.67 1.11
CA GLY A 18 -6.87 27.03 -0.30
C GLY A 18 -5.66 26.50 -1.09
N VAL A 19 -4.95 25.49 -0.56
CA VAL A 19 -3.83 24.85 -1.26
C VAL A 19 -4.32 24.20 -2.56
N PRO A 20 -3.55 24.27 -3.67
CA PRO A 20 -3.94 23.66 -4.93
C PRO A 20 -4.22 22.14 -4.80
N PRO A 21 -5.30 21.62 -5.42
CA PRO A 21 -5.69 20.21 -5.27
C PRO A 21 -4.60 19.21 -5.67
N GLN A 22 -3.77 19.54 -6.65
CA GLN A 22 -2.67 18.69 -7.12
C GLN A 22 -1.58 18.56 -6.07
N GLU A 23 -1.30 19.63 -5.33
CA GLU A 23 -0.34 19.63 -4.21
C GLU A 23 -0.88 18.80 -3.05
N ILE A 24 -2.16 18.95 -2.70
CA ILE A 24 -2.80 18.14 -1.65
C ILE A 24 -2.78 16.65 -2.02
N ALA A 25 -3.10 16.32 -3.28
CA ALA A 25 -3.08 14.95 -3.77
C ALA A 25 -1.66 14.36 -3.71
N ARG A 26 -0.66 15.13 -4.12
CA ARG A 26 0.74 14.72 -4.05
C ARG A 26 1.20 14.52 -2.60
N PHE A 27 0.90 15.48 -1.73
CA PHE A 27 1.18 15.39 -0.30
C PHE A 27 0.57 14.14 0.33
N CYS A 28 -0.68 13.82 0.00
CA CYS A 28 -1.37 12.62 0.48
C CYS A 28 -0.63 11.34 0.06
N LEU A 29 -0.29 11.22 -1.24
CA LEU A 29 0.41 10.04 -1.77
C LEU A 29 1.83 9.90 -1.20
N ASP A 30 2.58 10.98 -1.06
CA ASP A 30 3.93 10.96 -0.48
C ASP A 30 3.88 10.61 1.02
N SER A 31 2.87 11.09 1.75
CA SER A 31 2.66 10.76 3.16
C SER A 31 2.31 9.28 3.35
N LEU A 32 1.44 8.72 2.50
CA LEU A 32 1.12 7.29 2.50
C LEU A 32 2.34 6.45 2.15
N LEU A 33 3.13 6.87 1.15
CA LEU A 33 4.38 6.21 0.79
C LEU A 33 5.35 6.19 1.97
N ALA A 34 5.54 7.31 2.68
CA ALA A 34 6.43 7.36 3.84
C ALA A 34 5.97 6.43 4.97
N ALA A 35 4.66 6.34 5.22
CA ALA A 35 4.10 5.42 6.21
C ALA A 35 4.35 3.96 5.82
N LEU A 36 4.04 3.58 4.59
CA LEU A 36 4.26 2.23 4.05
C LEU A 36 5.74 1.84 4.06
N ASP A 37 6.61 2.79 3.68
CA ASP A 37 8.06 2.63 3.69
C ASP A 37 8.60 2.35 5.09
N GLY A 38 8.16 3.16 6.07
CA GLY A 38 8.56 2.98 7.47
C GLY A 38 8.09 1.65 8.05
N MET A 39 6.84 1.25 7.76
CA MET A 39 6.28 -0.04 8.19
C MET A 39 7.00 -1.22 7.56
N CYS A 40 7.20 -1.20 6.24
CA CYS A 40 7.89 -2.26 5.51
C CYS A 40 9.33 -2.42 5.99
N GLY A 41 10.07 -1.32 6.12
CA GLY A 41 11.43 -1.33 6.63
C GLY A 41 11.52 -1.84 8.07
N ALA A 42 10.53 -1.56 8.93
CA ALA A 42 10.48 -2.11 10.28
C ALA A 42 10.28 -3.63 10.27
N LEU A 43 9.34 -4.14 9.48
CA LEU A 43 9.10 -5.57 9.33
C LEU A 43 10.32 -6.31 8.77
N LEU A 44 10.99 -5.76 7.75
CA LEU A 44 12.18 -6.38 7.18
C LEU A 44 13.38 -6.38 8.14
N ARG A 45 13.48 -5.41 9.04
CA ARG A 45 14.49 -5.44 10.12
C ARG A 45 14.19 -6.51 11.15
N GLU A 46 12.92 -6.75 11.45
CA GLU A 46 12.49 -7.73 12.46
C GLU A 46 12.55 -9.17 11.93
N TYR A 47 12.08 -9.40 10.71
CA TYR A 47 11.91 -10.74 10.13
C TYR A 47 12.97 -11.10 9.08
N GLY A 48 13.89 -10.18 8.76
CA GLY A 48 14.92 -10.38 7.75
C GLY A 48 14.46 -10.10 6.31
N PRO A 49 15.33 -10.35 5.32
CA PRO A 49 15.11 -9.99 3.92
C PRO A 49 14.18 -10.97 3.20
N LEU A 50 12.90 -10.98 3.60
CA LEU A 50 11.86 -11.79 2.97
C LEU A 50 11.23 -11.05 1.77
N PRO A 51 10.73 -11.78 0.76
CA PRO A 51 9.92 -11.19 -0.30
C PRO A 51 8.69 -10.47 0.26
N VAL A 52 8.44 -9.24 -0.21
CA VAL A 52 7.29 -8.43 0.23
C VAL A 52 6.26 -8.37 -0.89
N VAL A 53 5.00 -8.64 -0.55
CA VAL A 53 3.86 -8.50 -1.46
C VAL A 53 2.93 -7.41 -0.93
N PHE A 54 2.63 -6.43 -1.76
CA PHE A 54 1.56 -5.47 -1.52
C PHE A 54 0.33 -5.81 -2.37
N ALA A 55 -0.82 -5.93 -1.72
CA ALA A 55 -2.11 -6.22 -2.34
C ALA A 55 -3.18 -5.24 -1.82
N GLY A 56 -4.32 -5.16 -2.51
CA GLY A 56 -5.41 -4.23 -2.20
C GLY A 56 -5.50 -3.05 -3.17
N GLY A 57 -6.70 -2.49 -3.34
CA GLY A 57 -6.98 -1.46 -4.34
C GLY A 57 -6.11 -0.21 -4.23
N VAL A 58 -5.75 0.20 -3.00
CA VAL A 58 -4.86 1.35 -2.74
C VAL A 58 -3.46 1.13 -3.33
N MET A 59 -2.99 -0.12 -3.36
CA MET A 59 -1.67 -0.50 -3.89
C MET A 59 -1.63 -0.58 -5.42
N SER A 60 -2.72 -0.20 -6.10
CA SER A 60 -2.74 0.01 -7.56
C SER A 60 -2.10 1.34 -7.98
N ASN A 61 -1.80 2.25 -7.04
CA ASN A 61 -1.20 3.54 -7.33
C ASN A 61 0.24 3.39 -7.89
N SER A 62 0.50 3.96 -9.07
CA SER A 62 1.77 3.81 -9.78
C SER A 62 2.96 4.48 -9.08
N ILE A 63 2.75 5.58 -8.35
CA ILE A 63 3.82 6.28 -7.63
C ILE A 63 4.30 5.41 -6.46
N ILE A 64 3.37 4.90 -5.66
CA ILE A 64 3.69 4.04 -4.51
C ILE A 64 4.30 2.73 -4.99
N ARG A 65 3.69 2.09 -6.01
CA ARG A 65 4.20 0.86 -6.61
C ARG A 65 5.65 0.99 -7.03
N ARG A 66 5.94 1.99 -7.86
CA ARG A 66 7.28 2.23 -8.37
C ARG A 66 8.30 2.41 -7.24
N ALA A 67 8.00 3.28 -6.27
CA ALA A 67 8.91 3.58 -5.17
C ALA A 67 9.23 2.35 -4.29
N LEU A 68 8.23 1.56 -3.93
CA LEU A 68 8.41 0.39 -3.07
C LEU A 68 9.01 -0.81 -3.83
N THR A 69 8.70 -0.97 -5.13
CA THR A 69 9.39 -1.96 -5.98
C THR A 69 10.86 -1.61 -6.15
N GLU A 70 11.21 -0.35 -6.45
CA GLU A 70 12.59 0.11 -6.58
C GLU A 70 13.39 -0.08 -5.28
N LYS A 71 12.78 0.25 -4.13
CA LYS A 71 13.47 0.21 -2.83
C LYS A 71 13.62 -1.19 -2.24
N TYR A 72 12.56 -2.01 -2.33
CA TYR A 72 12.49 -3.29 -1.62
C TYR A 72 12.44 -4.51 -2.54
N GLY A 73 12.40 -4.33 -3.86
CA GLY A 73 12.08 -5.42 -4.78
C GLY A 73 10.66 -5.96 -4.56
N ALA A 74 9.76 -5.13 -4.02
CA ALA A 74 8.42 -5.55 -3.63
C ALA A 74 7.55 -5.92 -4.84
N TYR A 75 6.79 -7.00 -4.67
CA TYR A 75 5.81 -7.48 -5.63
C TYR A 75 4.46 -6.81 -5.40
N PHE A 76 3.75 -6.54 -6.49
CA PHE A 76 2.42 -5.99 -6.45
C PHE A 76 1.49 -6.83 -7.27
N ALA A 77 0.30 -7.11 -6.74
CA ALA A 77 -0.75 -7.76 -7.50
C ALA A 77 -1.07 -6.94 -8.76
N ALA A 78 -1.45 -7.63 -9.84
CA ALA A 78 -2.02 -7.00 -11.02
C ALA A 78 -3.32 -6.26 -10.64
N PRO A 79 -3.70 -5.17 -11.34
CA PRO A 79 -4.89 -4.39 -10.99
C PRO A 79 -6.16 -5.24 -10.83
N GLU A 80 -6.39 -6.20 -11.72
CA GLU A 80 -7.52 -7.14 -11.72
C GLU A 80 -7.56 -8.07 -10.49
N TYR A 81 -6.42 -8.26 -9.81
CA TYR A 81 -6.31 -9.06 -8.59
C TYR A 81 -6.16 -8.22 -7.32
N SER A 82 -6.04 -6.89 -7.47
CA SER A 82 -5.80 -5.97 -6.36
C SER A 82 -7.09 -5.47 -5.72
N ALA A 83 -8.17 -5.32 -6.50
CA ALA A 83 -9.51 -5.00 -5.98
C ALA A 83 -10.21 -6.26 -5.44
N ASP A 84 -11.28 -6.08 -4.65
CA ASP A 84 -12.06 -7.20 -4.12
C ASP A 84 -12.60 -8.08 -5.26
N ASN A 85 -12.23 -9.35 -5.24
CA ASN A 85 -12.63 -10.35 -6.23
C ASN A 85 -12.60 -11.77 -5.65
N ALA A 86 -13.15 -12.73 -6.39
CA ALA A 86 -13.24 -14.13 -5.94
C ALA A 86 -11.99 -14.98 -6.22
N ALA A 87 -11.02 -14.49 -7.00
CA ALA A 87 -9.89 -15.30 -7.47
C ALA A 87 -8.98 -15.75 -6.30
N GLY A 88 -8.64 -14.84 -5.39
CA GLY A 88 -7.82 -15.17 -4.21
C GLY A 88 -8.48 -16.21 -3.31
N ILE A 89 -9.78 -16.05 -3.04
CA ILE A 89 -10.56 -17.00 -2.22
C ILE A 89 -10.67 -18.36 -2.90
N ALA A 90 -10.89 -18.41 -4.22
CA ALA A 90 -10.97 -19.66 -4.96
C ALA A 90 -9.66 -20.47 -4.88
N VAL A 91 -8.50 -19.80 -5.04
CA VAL A 91 -7.19 -20.43 -4.91
C VAL A 91 -6.96 -20.92 -3.48
N LEU A 92 -7.23 -20.09 -2.46
CA LEU A 92 -7.03 -20.47 -1.06
C LEU A 92 -7.91 -21.67 -0.65
N ALA A 93 -9.18 -21.68 -1.07
CA ALA A 93 -10.09 -22.79 -0.80
C ALA A 93 -9.63 -24.08 -1.51
N SER A 94 -9.24 -23.99 -2.79
CA SER A 94 -8.74 -25.14 -3.55
C SER A 94 -7.48 -25.75 -2.91
N ARG A 95 -6.54 -24.92 -2.44
CA ARG A 95 -5.33 -25.41 -1.75
C ARG A 95 -5.67 -26.10 -0.43
N ARG A 96 -6.58 -25.50 0.36
CA ARG A 96 -7.02 -26.09 1.63
C ARG A 96 -7.70 -27.46 1.43
N GLU A 97 -8.51 -27.62 0.39
CA GLU A 97 -9.14 -28.92 0.11
C GLU A 97 -8.11 -29.95 -0.37
N ALA A 98 -7.08 -29.55 -1.11
CA ALA A 98 -6.03 -30.47 -1.57
C ALA A 98 -5.06 -30.93 -0.46
N GLU A 99 -4.99 -30.20 0.66
CA GLU A 99 -4.19 -30.54 1.84
C GLU A 99 -4.92 -31.46 2.84
N LYS A 100 -6.20 -31.76 2.61
CA LYS A 100 -6.97 -32.75 3.38
C LYS A 100 -6.80 -34.15 2.82
#